data_AF-A0AAN6RNM9-F1
#
_entry.id   AF-A0AAN6RNM9-F1
#
_cell.length_a   1.000
_cell.length_b   1.000
_cell.length_c   1.000
_cell.angle_alpha   90.00
_cell.angle_beta   90.00
_cell.angle_gamma   90.00
#
_symmetry.space_group_name_H-M   'P 1'
#
loop_
_entity.id
_entity.type
_entity.pdbx_description
1 polymer ?
#
loop_
_entity_poly.entity_id
_entity_poly.type
_entity_poly.pdbx_seq_one_letter_code
_entity_poly.pdbx_strand_id
1 'polypeptide(L)'
;RLFGLTAQSPQPIIFPAISTLSLTGVPLTAAMAHALGFNTLWSLRIRECPGWREFLTRVAEAGLPVRLKTFEICDRDGQDPDSGLGHTVIGDFLGAFEGLEELFISHHGPEHVLELWRRVAHHRATLKNFVYHRRAVSVKQGAFSSPLYPHDVPDLGVLSEDVCRMEEDPMKNPLATLDLNFMGLCCVPQRLKPILLPFASKTSLKVLHIRQSRSRLGAFNVPWALFARSGLRLASPQSGSGNPIEWAAEEADGLDSASNIADPNNADDPSPEKSEKPKLRPEFRQFAEWVFGPHGVHSLQLLVCGNYTNNDSLYQVVLERSTAGEGNGLFRDPIILFPQSKAVEAYRDLLGVCRVEGELAGYQR
;
A
#
# COMPACT_ATOMS: atom_id res chain seq x y z
N ARG A 1 -13.05 17.67 24.94
CA ARG A 1 -13.70 16.40 25.35
C ARG A 1 -14.65 16.00 24.24
N LEU A 2 -14.29 15.00 23.43
CA LEU A 2 -15.23 14.44 22.45
C LEU A 2 -16.27 13.60 23.21
N PHE A 3 -17.56 13.73 22.86
CA PHE A 3 -18.69 13.02 23.49
C PHE A 3 -18.92 13.21 25.00
N GLY A 4 -18.19 14.10 25.68
CA GLY A 4 -18.43 14.41 27.11
C GLY A 4 -18.10 13.27 28.10
N LEU A 5 -17.43 12.21 27.65
CA LEU A 5 -17.12 11.03 28.45
C LEU A 5 -15.97 11.29 29.45
N THR A 6 -16.12 10.81 30.69
CA THR A 6 -15.06 10.80 31.72
C THR A 6 -14.78 9.37 32.17
N ALA A 7 -13.55 9.11 32.65
CA ALA A 7 -13.09 7.77 33.06
C ALA A 7 -13.82 7.18 34.29
N GLN A 8 -14.80 7.87 34.88
CA GLN A 8 -15.34 7.57 36.21
C GLN A 8 -16.75 6.95 36.22
N SER A 9 -17.24 6.38 35.11
CA SER A 9 -18.50 5.59 35.13
C SER A 9 -18.61 4.70 33.88
N PRO A 10 -19.10 3.44 34.00
CA PRO A 10 -19.59 2.69 32.84
C PRO A 10 -20.85 3.41 32.31
N GLN A 11 -20.65 4.35 31.40
CA GLN A 11 -21.73 5.03 30.71
C GLN A 11 -22.51 4.01 29.86
N PRO A 12 -23.85 4.11 29.78
CA PRO A 12 -24.62 3.28 28.87
C PRO A 12 -24.16 3.51 27.42
N ILE A 13 -24.31 2.50 26.56
CA ILE A 13 -24.01 2.62 25.12
C ILE A 13 -24.74 3.86 24.58
N ILE A 14 -23.99 4.89 24.23
CA ILE A 14 -24.55 6.20 23.84
C ILE A 14 -25.11 6.12 22.42
N PHE A 15 -24.49 5.30 21.57
CA PHE A 15 -24.86 5.14 20.17
C PHE A 15 -25.20 3.68 19.86
N PRO A 16 -26.35 3.16 20.33
CA PRO A 16 -26.68 1.74 20.24
C PRO A 16 -27.08 1.28 18.83
N ALA A 17 -27.38 2.21 17.93
CA ALA A 17 -27.76 1.92 16.54
C ALA A 17 -26.64 2.26 15.55
N ILE A 18 -25.46 2.69 16.03
CA ILE A 18 -24.36 3.03 15.12
C ILE A 18 -23.87 1.77 14.43
N SER A 19 -23.80 1.87 13.10
CA SER A 19 -23.49 0.75 12.23
C SER A 19 -22.17 1.02 11.49
N THR A 20 -21.93 2.27 11.09
CA THR A 20 -20.69 2.74 10.49
C THR A 20 -20.11 3.88 11.30
N LEU A 21 -18.81 3.80 11.60
CA LEU A 21 -18.06 4.85 12.27
C LEU A 21 -16.75 5.09 11.52
N SER A 22 -16.53 6.34 11.10
CA SER A 22 -15.29 6.78 10.47
C SER A 22 -14.76 7.99 11.21
N LEU A 23 -13.56 7.86 11.77
CA LEU A 23 -12.91 8.88 12.57
C LEU A 23 -11.59 9.28 11.92
N THR A 24 -11.31 10.58 11.86
CA THR A 24 -10.07 11.11 11.29
C THR A 24 -9.55 12.25 12.16
N GLY A 25 -8.30 12.14 12.65
CA GLY A 25 -7.70 13.16 13.52
C GLY A 25 -8.33 13.27 14.91
N VAL A 26 -9.18 12.32 15.30
CA VAL A 26 -9.96 12.39 16.54
C VAL A 26 -9.21 11.69 17.68
N PRO A 27 -8.93 12.37 18.81
CA PRO A 27 -8.36 11.71 19.97
C PRO A 27 -9.32 10.68 20.56
N LEU A 28 -8.87 9.43 20.58
CA LEU A 28 -9.55 8.29 21.15
C LEU A 28 -9.11 8.07 22.59
N THR A 29 -10.01 7.48 23.39
CA THR A 29 -9.71 7.08 24.77
C THR A 29 -10.35 5.73 25.05
N ALA A 30 -9.80 4.98 26.01
CA ALA A 30 -10.36 3.70 26.44
C ALA A 30 -11.84 3.80 26.86
N ALA A 31 -12.27 4.94 27.42
CA ALA A 31 -13.66 5.17 27.82
C ALA A 31 -14.64 5.15 26.63
N MET A 32 -14.19 5.54 25.44
CA MET A 32 -15.02 5.53 24.23
C MET A 32 -15.37 4.11 23.76
N ALA A 33 -14.60 3.08 24.16
CA ALA A 33 -14.87 1.69 23.82
C ALA A 33 -16.26 1.23 24.31
N HIS A 34 -16.69 1.70 25.49
CA HIS A 34 -17.99 1.34 26.09
C HIS A 34 -19.16 2.17 25.57
N ALA A 35 -18.87 3.33 24.98
CA ALA A 35 -19.90 4.20 24.43
C ALA A 35 -20.44 3.72 23.08
N LEU A 36 -19.71 2.82 22.41
CA LEU A 36 -20.00 2.30 21.08
C LEU A 36 -20.57 0.88 21.15
N GLY A 37 -21.66 0.63 20.42
CA GLY A 37 -22.22 -0.71 20.27
C GLY A 37 -21.44 -1.55 19.25
N PHE A 38 -20.40 -2.28 19.67
CA PHE A 38 -19.66 -3.19 18.79
C PHE A 38 -20.48 -4.38 18.26
N ASN A 39 -21.63 -4.63 18.89
CA ASN A 39 -22.62 -5.61 18.45
C ASN A 39 -23.47 -5.12 17.27
N THR A 40 -23.52 -3.80 17.01
CA THR A 40 -24.24 -3.20 15.87
C THR A 40 -23.30 -2.58 14.84
N LEU A 41 -22.09 -2.22 15.25
CA LEU A 41 -21.06 -1.66 14.40
C LEU A 41 -20.53 -2.72 13.42
N TRP A 42 -20.75 -2.50 12.13
CA TRP A 42 -20.25 -3.35 11.04
C TRP A 42 -19.06 -2.72 10.30
N SER A 43 -18.86 -1.41 10.39
CA SER A 43 -17.70 -0.75 9.78
C SER A 43 -17.05 0.23 10.75
N LEU A 44 -15.76 0.05 11.00
CA LEU A 44 -14.94 0.94 11.83
C LEU A 44 -13.71 1.40 11.03
N ARG A 45 -13.55 2.72 10.90
CA ARG A 45 -12.39 3.33 10.25
C ARG A 45 -11.75 4.33 11.19
N ILE A 46 -10.47 4.13 11.49
CA ILE A 46 -9.69 4.95 12.40
C ILE A 46 -8.49 5.49 11.62
N ARG A 47 -8.47 6.79 11.33
CA ARG A 47 -7.38 7.42 10.59
C ARG A 47 -6.74 8.52 11.41
N GLU A 48 -5.43 8.45 11.62
CA GLU A 48 -4.67 9.53 12.27
C GLU A 48 -5.26 9.92 13.64
N CYS A 49 -5.83 8.95 14.35
CA CYS A 49 -6.51 9.17 15.63
C CYS A 49 -5.54 8.85 16.77
N PRO A 50 -5.07 9.83 17.56
CA PRO A 50 -4.22 9.53 18.71
C PRO A 50 -5.00 8.76 19.78
N GLY A 51 -4.30 7.90 20.54
CA GLY A 51 -4.94 7.05 21.56
C GLY A 51 -5.71 5.85 20.99
N TRP A 52 -5.50 5.51 19.71
CA TRP A 52 -6.16 4.37 19.07
C TRP A 52 -5.77 3.03 19.71
N ARG A 53 -4.52 2.91 20.22
CA ARG A 53 -4.03 1.67 20.80
C ARG A 53 -4.80 1.31 22.06
N GLU A 54 -4.87 2.23 23.02
CA GLU A 54 -5.59 2.04 24.27
C GLU A 54 -7.09 1.82 24.02
N PHE A 55 -7.64 2.48 23.01
CA PHE A 55 -9.02 2.25 22.58
C PHE A 55 -9.23 0.80 22.09
N LEU A 56 -8.42 0.31 21.14
CA LEU A 56 -8.56 -1.05 20.59
C LEU A 56 -8.26 -2.12 21.63
N THR A 57 -7.22 -1.94 22.45
CA THR A 57 -6.91 -2.84 23.58
C THR A 57 -8.14 -2.95 24.48
N ARG A 58 -8.75 -1.83 24.85
CA ARG A 58 -9.91 -1.86 25.75
C ARG A 58 -11.12 -2.56 25.14
N VAL A 59 -11.32 -2.46 23.81
CA VAL A 59 -12.39 -3.17 23.10
C VAL A 59 -12.12 -4.68 23.11
N ALA A 60 -10.89 -5.10 22.80
CA ALA A 60 -10.50 -6.50 22.81
C ALA A 60 -10.68 -7.13 24.20
N GLU A 61 -10.26 -6.42 25.25
CA GLU A 61 -10.40 -6.87 26.66
C GLU A 61 -11.83 -6.83 27.19
N ALA A 62 -12.72 -6.04 26.58
CA ALA A 62 -14.10 -5.92 27.06
C ALA A 62 -14.92 -7.19 26.82
N GLY A 63 -14.46 -8.11 25.94
CA GLY A 63 -15.18 -9.34 25.61
C GLY A 63 -16.56 -9.10 25.00
N LEU A 64 -16.77 -7.91 24.42
CA LEU A 64 -18.04 -7.55 23.79
C LEU A 64 -18.20 -8.30 22.47
N PRO A 65 -19.42 -8.73 22.08
CA PRO A 65 -19.64 -9.30 20.76
C PRO A 65 -19.34 -8.28 19.67
N VAL A 66 -18.27 -8.49 18.90
CA VAL A 66 -17.89 -7.63 17.77
C VAL A 66 -18.49 -8.20 16.49
N ARG A 67 -19.21 -7.38 15.71
CA ARG A 67 -19.81 -7.75 14.41
C ARG A 67 -19.22 -7.01 13.21
N LEU A 68 -17.98 -6.55 13.35
CA LEU A 68 -17.30 -5.80 12.29
C LEU A 68 -17.09 -6.64 11.03
N LYS A 69 -17.46 -6.05 9.90
CA LYS A 69 -17.24 -6.52 8.54
C LYS A 69 -16.12 -5.77 7.84
N THR A 70 -15.99 -4.47 8.13
CA THR A 70 -14.93 -3.61 7.60
C THR A 70 -14.15 -2.98 8.74
N PHE A 71 -12.82 -3.12 8.70
CA PHE A 71 -11.91 -2.45 9.61
C PHE A 71 -10.79 -1.75 8.83
N GLU A 72 -10.65 -0.43 9.05
CA GLU A 72 -9.54 0.37 8.53
C GLU A 72 -8.80 1.03 9.68
N ILE A 73 -7.46 0.92 9.66
CA ILE A 73 -6.59 1.67 10.55
C ILE A 73 -5.46 2.33 9.75
N CYS A 74 -5.27 3.63 9.97
CA CYS A 74 -4.17 4.40 9.39
C CYS A 74 -3.46 5.16 10.51
N ASP A 75 -2.24 4.73 10.83
CA ASP A 75 -1.37 5.42 11.76
C ASP A 75 -0.39 6.31 11.00
N ARG A 76 -0.33 7.60 11.35
CA ARG A 76 0.50 8.63 10.69
C ARG A 76 1.74 8.99 11.52
N ASP A 77 1.74 8.67 12.82
CA ASP A 77 2.74 9.20 13.74
C ASP A 77 3.61 8.08 14.32
N GLY A 78 4.68 7.76 13.59
CA GLY A 78 5.85 7.08 14.15
C GLY A 78 6.65 7.95 15.15
N GLN A 79 6.07 9.06 15.64
CA GLN A 79 6.67 9.91 16.67
C GLN A 79 6.42 9.40 18.09
N ASP A 80 5.52 8.41 18.24
CA ASP A 80 5.37 7.74 19.53
C ASP A 80 6.60 6.83 19.79
N PRO A 81 7.37 7.07 20.87
CA PRO A 81 8.49 6.21 21.25
C PRO A 81 8.08 4.74 21.48
N ASP A 82 6.79 4.45 21.71
CA ASP A 82 6.24 3.10 21.87
C ASP A 82 5.70 2.48 20.56
N SER A 83 6.14 3.02 19.40
CA SER A 83 5.71 2.63 18.05
C SER A 83 5.89 1.15 17.66
N GLY A 84 6.52 0.33 18.50
CA GLY A 84 6.72 -1.11 18.24
C GLY A 84 5.57 -2.04 18.68
N LEU A 85 4.54 -1.51 19.36
CA LEU A 85 3.39 -2.30 19.83
C LEU A 85 2.14 -2.15 18.95
N GLY A 86 2.22 -1.41 17.84
CA GLY A 86 1.07 -1.18 16.98
C GLY A 86 0.54 -2.49 16.38
N HIS A 87 1.45 -3.33 15.86
CA HIS A 87 1.12 -4.64 15.32
C HIS A 87 0.41 -5.56 16.32
N THR A 88 0.88 -5.62 17.57
CA THR A 88 0.35 -6.56 18.56
C THR A 88 -1.06 -6.15 18.95
N VAL A 89 -1.31 -4.86 19.18
CA VAL A 89 -2.65 -4.34 19.50
C VAL A 89 -3.63 -4.60 18.36
N ILE A 90 -3.22 -4.36 17.11
CA ILE A 90 -4.06 -4.68 15.94
C ILE A 90 -4.30 -6.19 15.87
N GLY A 91 -3.26 -7.01 16.06
CA GLY A 91 -3.35 -8.46 16.02
C GLY A 91 -4.27 -9.04 17.09
N ASP A 92 -4.19 -8.55 18.32
CA ASP A 92 -5.03 -8.97 19.45
C ASP A 92 -6.48 -8.56 19.23
N PHE A 93 -6.71 -7.34 18.74
CA PHE A 93 -8.05 -6.89 18.36
C PHE A 93 -8.65 -7.76 17.26
N LEU A 94 -7.89 -8.07 16.20
CA LEU A 94 -8.33 -8.96 15.12
C LEU A 94 -8.57 -10.40 15.60
N GLY A 95 -7.84 -10.85 16.62
CA GLY A 95 -8.02 -12.17 17.23
C GLY A 95 -9.21 -12.27 18.19
N ALA A 96 -9.80 -11.14 18.59
CA ALA A 96 -10.92 -11.11 19.53
C ALA A 96 -12.28 -11.42 18.88
N PHE A 97 -12.36 -11.51 17.55
CA PHE A 97 -13.60 -11.77 16.83
C PHE A 97 -13.37 -12.44 15.47
N GLU A 98 -14.46 -12.92 14.87
CA GLU A 98 -14.50 -13.50 13.52
C GLU A 98 -15.49 -12.75 12.63
N GLY A 99 -15.42 -13.01 11.32
CA GLY A 99 -16.43 -12.55 10.37
C GLY A 99 -16.06 -11.29 9.60
N LEU A 100 -14.82 -10.81 9.73
CA LEU A 100 -14.30 -9.66 8.99
C LEU A 100 -14.23 -9.98 7.49
N GLU A 101 -14.69 -9.07 6.65
CA GLU A 101 -14.75 -9.19 5.19
C GLU A 101 -13.72 -8.27 4.52
N GLU A 102 -13.41 -7.14 5.14
CA GLU A 102 -12.49 -6.14 4.63
C GLU A 102 -11.54 -5.62 5.72
N LEU A 103 -10.24 -5.65 5.44
CA LEU A 103 -9.20 -5.20 6.35
C LEU A 103 -8.20 -4.30 5.63
N PHE A 104 -8.03 -3.08 6.13
CA PHE A 104 -7.11 -2.09 5.57
C PHE A 104 -6.20 -1.55 6.68
N ILE A 105 -4.90 -1.80 6.56
CA ILE A 105 -3.92 -1.40 7.57
C ILE A 105 -2.86 -0.54 6.88
N SER A 106 -2.64 0.66 7.41
CA SER A 106 -1.48 1.50 7.11
C SER A 106 -0.82 1.90 8.41
N HIS A 107 0.46 1.57 8.60
CA HIS A 107 1.14 1.85 9.87
C HIS A 107 2.66 1.97 9.73
N HIS A 108 3.28 2.44 10.82
CA HIS A 108 4.73 2.66 10.95
C HIS A 108 5.36 1.68 11.94
N GLY A 109 6.54 1.13 11.62
CA GLY A 109 7.36 0.43 12.62
C GLY A 109 8.25 -0.71 12.09
N PRO A 110 9.27 -1.11 12.86
CA PRO A 110 10.08 -2.31 12.63
C PRO A 110 9.38 -3.53 13.23
N GLU A 111 8.50 -4.21 12.48
CA GLU A 111 7.67 -5.27 13.04
C GLU A 111 7.65 -6.54 12.18
N HIS A 112 7.42 -7.67 12.85
CA HIS A 112 7.30 -9.01 12.26
C HIS A 112 5.94 -9.16 11.57
N VAL A 113 5.82 -8.65 10.34
CA VAL A 113 4.58 -8.64 9.55
C VAL A 113 3.87 -10.00 9.47
N LEU A 114 4.62 -11.10 9.50
CA LEU A 114 4.06 -12.45 9.43
C LEU A 114 3.26 -12.83 10.68
N GLU A 115 3.59 -12.30 11.85
CA GLU A 115 2.80 -12.55 13.06
C GLU A 115 1.42 -11.88 12.94
N LEU A 116 1.38 -10.63 12.50
CA LEU A 116 0.13 -9.95 12.17
C LEU A 116 -0.68 -10.74 11.14
N TRP A 117 -0.05 -11.20 10.05
CA TRP A 117 -0.76 -11.94 9.01
C TRP A 117 -1.32 -13.29 9.49
N ARG A 118 -0.69 -13.94 10.49
CA ARG A 118 -1.29 -15.12 11.14
C ARG A 118 -2.56 -14.77 11.89
N ARG A 119 -2.64 -13.59 12.52
CA ARG A 119 -3.88 -13.09 13.14
C ARG A 119 -4.93 -12.74 12.08
N VAL A 120 -4.52 -12.18 10.93
CA VAL A 120 -5.41 -11.95 9.78
C VAL A 120 -5.99 -13.27 9.25
N ALA A 121 -5.18 -14.33 9.17
CA ALA A 121 -5.59 -15.66 8.74
C ALA A 121 -6.70 -16.30 9.59
N HIS A 122 -6.93 -15.81 10.81
CA HIS A 122 -8.07 -16.18 11.63
C HIS A 122 -9.41 -15.98 10.88
N HIS A 123 -9.49 -14.93 10.05
CA HIS A 123 -10.68 -14.54 9.27
C HIS A 123 -10.82 -15.26 7.92
N ARG A 124 -10.11 -16.38 7.70
CA ARG A 124 -10.08 -17.11 6.41
C ARG A 124 -11.44 -17.42 5.79
N ALA A 125 -12.48 -17.64 6.61
CA ALA A 125 -13.81 -17.97 6.11
C ALA A 125 -14.52 -16.78 5.43
N THR A 126 -14.20 -15.55 5.83
CA THR A 126 -14.96 -14.35 5.45
C THR A 126 -14.13 -13.29 4.76
N LEU A 127 -12.83 -13.15 5.05
CA LEU A 127 -12.01 -12.05 4.56
C LEU A 127 -11.85 -12.13 3.03
N LYS A 128 -12.27 -11.06 2.33
CA LYS A 128 -12.21 -10.94 0.87
C LYS A 128 -11.28 -9.84 0.40
N ASN A 129 -11.20 -8.73 1.12
CA ASN A 129 -10.41 -7.58 0.69
C ASN A 129 -9.36 -7.27 1.75
N PHE A 130 -8.08 -7.27 1.35
CA PHE A 130 -6.98 -7.01 2.27
C PHE A 130 -6.03 -5.98 1.69
N VAL A 131 -5.78 -4.91 2.43
CA VAL A 131 -4.73 -3.93 2.12
C VAL A 131 -3.77 -3.82 3.30
N TYR A 132 -2.48 -3.96 3.02
CA TYR A 132 -1.42 -3.76 3.97
C TYR A 132 -0.37 -2.80 3.41
N HIS A 133 -0.22 -1.67 4.08
CA HIS A 133 0.65 -0.58 3.69
C HIS A 133 1.60 -0.22 4.83
N ARG A 134 2.82 -0.71 4.76
CA ARG A 134 3.88 -0.41 5.72
C ARG A 134 4.73 0.77 5.26
N ARG A 135 4.90 1.75 6.14
CA ARG A 135 5.75 2.92 5.91
C ARG A 135 6.78 3.05 7.02
N ALA A 136 7.99 3.47 6.70
CA ALA A 136 9.04 3.73 7.68
C ALA A 136 9.43 5.21 7.67
N VAL A 137 9.98 5.67 8.79
CA VAL A 137 10.53 7.01 8.93
C VAL A 137 12.05 6.83 9.06
N SER A 138 12.83 7.25 8.06
CA SER A 138 14.28 7.12 8.13
C SER A 138 14.86 8.23 9.02
N VAL A 139 15.39 7.88 10.18
CA VAL A 139 16.21 8.80 10.96
C VAL A 139 17.62 8.77 10.37
N LYS A 140 18.02 9.83 9.64
CA LYS A 140 19.42 9.98 9.25
C LYS A 140 20.23 10.28 10.51
N GLN A 141 21.06 9.33 10.91
CA GLN A 141 22.00 9.51 12.00
C GLN A 141 22.93 10.70 11.67
N GLY A 142 22.87 11.76 12.49
CA GLY A 142 23.72 12.95 12.35
C GLY A 142 23.10 14.18 11.68
N ALA A 143 21.89 14.11 11.12
CA ALA A 143 21.22 15.26 10.48
C ALA A 143 20.06 15.77 11.35
N PHE A 144 20.36 16.62 12.33
CA PHE A 144 19.39 17.26 13.23
C PHE A 144 18.39 18.22 12.54
N SER A 145 18.42 18.36 11.22
CA SER A 145 17.69 19.41 10.49
C SER A 145 16.89 18.97 9.27
N SER A 146 16.89 17.67 8.91
CA SER A 146 16.03 17.21 7.80
C SER A 146 14.68 16.74 8.34
N PRO A 147 13.54 17.25 7.83
CA PRO A 147 12.24 16.68 8.16
C PRO A 147 12.23 15.19 7.82
N LEU A 148 11.87 14.38 8.81
CA LEU A 148 11.76 12.94 8.70
C LEU A 148 10.51 12.61 7.88
N TYR A 149 10.68 12.27 6.61
CA TYR A 149 9.54 11.93 5.75
C TYR A 149 9.28 10.42 5.74
N PRO A 150 8.02 9.99 5.91
CA PRO A 150 7.68 8.59 5.78
C PRO A 150 7.79 8.10 4.34
N HIS A 151 8.50 6.99 4.13
CA HIS A 151 8.64 6.30 2.85
C HIS A 151 8.03 4.89 2.93
N ASP A 152 7.67 4.30 1.80
CA ASP A 152 7.18 2.92 1.78
C ASP A 152 8.30 1.94 2.11
N VAL A 153 7.98 0.89 2.86
CA VAL A 153 8.92 -0.20 3.15
C VAL A 153 8.79 -1.24 2.02
N PRO A 154 9.73 -1.30 1.06
CA PRO A 154 9.56 -2.04 -0.19
C PRO A 154 9.43 -3.55 0.00
N ASP A 155 9.84 -4.08 1.15
CA ASP A 155 9.75 -5.50 1.49
C ASP A 155 8.65 -5.85 2.48
N LEU A 156 7.79 -4.89 2.84
CA LEU A 156 6.79 -5.02 3.91
C LEU A 156 7.38 -5.40 5.28
N GLY A 157 8.71 -5.37 5.42
CA GLY A 157 9.54 -6.00 6.45
C GLY A 157 9.29 -7.49 6.63
N VAL A 158 9.05 -8.21 5.53
CA VAL A 158 9.25 -9.66 5.46
C VAL A 158 10.77 -9.91 5.37
N LEU A 159 11.32 -10.75 6.24
CA LEU A 159 12.74 -11.08 6.21
C LEU A 159 13.07 -11.97 5.01
N SER A 160 14.28 -11.85 4.46
CA SER A 160 14.70 -12.67 3.31
C SER A 160 14.62 -14.18 3.60
N GLU A 161 14.95 -14.59 4.83
CA GLU A 161 14.82 -15.99 5.27
C GLU A 161 13.37 -16.49 5.18
N ASP A 162 12.41 -15.65 5.56
CA ASP A 162 10.99 -16.01 5.46
C ASP A 162 10.52 -16.05 4.01
N VAL A 163 11.05 -15.16 3.16
CA VAL A 163 10.81 -15.23 1.71
C VAL A 163 11.27 -16.58 1.15
N CYS A 164 12.51 -16.99 1.43
CA CYS A 164 13.03 -18.29 0.98
C CYS A 164 12.16 -19.45 1.49
N ARG A 165 11.74 -19.42 2.76
CA ARG A 165 10.85 -20.44 3.33
C ARG A 165 9.50 -20.51 2.61
N MET A 166 8.91 -19.37 2.24
CA MET A 166 7.66 -19.30 1.48
C MET A 166 7.82 -19.76 0.03
N GLU A 167 9.00 -19.57 -0.57
CA GLU A 167 9.32 -20.11 -1.90
C GLU A 167 9.43 -21.64 -1.89
N GLU A 168 10.10 -22.20 -0.88
CA GLU A 168 10.22 -23.65 -0.69
C GLU A 168 8.88 -24.32 -0.39
N ASP A 169 8.08 -23.68 0.47
CA ASP A 169 6.78 -24.15 0.89
C ASP A 169 5.78 -22.99 0.97
N PRO A 170 4.94 -22.79 -0.08
CA PRO A 170 3.93 -21.74 -0.10
C PRO A 170 2.97 -21.78 1.08
N MET A 171 2.78 -22.92 1.75
CA MET A 171 1.90 -23.01 2.93
C MET A 171 2.47 -22.35 4.18
N LYS A 172 3.78 -22.03 4.20
CA LYS A 172 4.39 -21.22 5.27
C LYS A 172 3.99 -19.75 5.20
N ASN A 173 3.44 -19.31 4.08
CA ASN A 173 2.86 -17.97 3.95
C ASN A 173 1.55 -17.91 4.76
N PRO A 174 1.42 -17.04 5.78
CA PRO A 174 0.20 -16.96 6.59
C PRO A 174 -1.06 -16.63 5.77
N LEU A 175 -0.91 -15.96 4.62
CA LEU A 175 -2.03 -15.62 3.74
C LEU A 175 -2.50 -16.81 2.88
N ALA A 176 -1.79 -17.95 2.90
CA ALA A 176 -2.12 -19.12 2.09
C ALA A 176 -3.52 -19.69 2.35
N THR A 177 -4.06 -19.49 3.56
CA THR A 177 -5.39 -19.98 3.93
C THR A 177 -6.53 -19.06 3.48
N LEU A 178 -6.23 -17.85 3.01
CA LEU A 178 -7.23 -16.84 2.66
C LEU A 178 -7.70 -16.95 1.21
N ASP A 179 -8.98 -16.71 0.97
CA ASP A 179 -9.57 -16.64 -0.38
C ASP A 179 -9.97 -15.21 -0.72
N LEU A 180 -8.94 -14.37 -0.87
CA LEU A 180 -9.06 -12.95 -1.15
C LEU A 180 -9.51 -12.69 -2.59
N ASN A 181 -10.36 -11.69 -2.78
CA ASN A 181 -10.76 -11.11 -4.06
C ASN A 181 -9.85 -9.95 -4.48
N PHE A 182 -9.47 -9.12 -3.50
CA PHE A 182 -8.61 -7.96 -3.69
C PHE A 182 -7.46 -7.99 -2.69
N MET A 183 -6.25 -7.74 -3.18
CA MET A 183 -5.05 -7.62 -2.35
C MET A 183 -4.28 -6.35 -2.72
N GLY A 184 -4.03 -5.47 -1.75
CA GLY A 184 -3.18 -4.29 -1.91
C GLY A 184 -1.96 -4.34 -1.00
N LEU A 185 -0.76 -4.31 -1.56
CA LEU A 185 0.50 -4.41 -0.82
C LEU A 185 1.48 -3.33 -1.27
N CYS A 186 2.17 -2.67 -0.33
CA CYS A 186 3.27 -1.77 -0.66
C CYS A 186 4.62 -2.52 -0.81
N CYS A 187 4.67 -3.47 -1.74
CA CYS A 187 5.84 -4.31 -1.94
C CYS A 187 6.38 -4.18 -3.36
N VAL A 188 7.70 -4.14 -3.50
CA VAL A 188 8.33 -4.10 -4.83
C VAL A 188 8.03 -5.39 -5.61
N PRO A 189 7.87 -5.31 -6.94
CA PRO A 189 7.49 -6.47 -7.77
C PRO A 189 8.36 -7.71 -7.57
N GLN A 190 9.67 -7.53 -7.39
CA GLN A 190 10.66 -8.60 -7.22
C GLN A 190 10.39 -9.47 -5.98
N ARG A 191 9.70 -8.93 -4.97
CA ARG A 191 9.46 -9.61 -3.69
C ARG A 191 8.03 -10.15 -3.55
N LEU A 192 7.16 -9.89 -4.52
CA LEU A 192 5.74 -10.26 -4.45
C LEU A 192 5.47 -11.71 -4.82
N LYS A 193 6.30 -12.31 -5.69
CA LYS A 193 6.06 -13.68 -6.18
C LYS A 193 5.86 -14.69 -5.03
N PRO A 194 6.72 -14.78 -4.01
CA PRO A 194 6.57 -15.75 -2.92
C PRO A 194 5.31 -15.51 -2.07
N ILE A 195 4.91 -14.25 -1.93
CA ILE A 195 3.69 -13.86 -1.21
C ILE A 195 2.43 -14.30 -1.98
N LEU A 196 2.52 -14.37 -3.32
CA LEU A 196 1.39 -14.68 -4.20
C LEU A 196 1.32 -16.15 -4.63
N LEU A 197 2.39 -16.94 -4.43
CA LEU A 197 2.42 -18.36 -4.78
C LEU A 197 1.19 -19.16 -4.30
N PRO A 198 0.67 -18.96 -3.06
CA PRO A 198 -0.51 -19.70 -2.60
C PRO A 198 -1.79 -19.42 -3.41
N PHE A 199 -1.85 -18.29 -4.13
CA PHE A 199 -3.01 -17.90 -4.92
C PHE A 199 -2.93 -18.42 -6.36
N ALA A 200 -1.79 -18.97 -6.80
CA ALA A 200 -1.62 -19.52 -8.14
C ALA A 200 -2.58 -20.70 -8.42
N SER A 201 -2.87 -21.50 -7.39
CA SER A 201 -3.80 -22.63 -7.42
C SER A 201 -5.26 -22.24 -7.09
N LYS A 202 -5.51 -20.96 -6.77
CA LYS A 202 -6.82 -20.47 -6.32
C LYS A 202 -7.54 -19.69 -7.41
N THR A 203 -8.87 -19.66 -7.30
CA THR A 203 -9.75 -18.94 -8.23
C THR A 203 -10.29 -17.61 -7.65
N SER A 204 -9.83 -17.21 -6.48
CA SER A 204 -10.41 -16.12 -5.71
C SER A 204 -9.84 -14.74 -6.04
N LEU A 205 -8.51 -14.61 -6.22
CA LEU A 205 -7.83 -13.31 -6.32
C LEU A 205 -7.97 -12.68 -7.70
N LYS A 206 -8.79 -11.63 -7.80
CA LYS A 206 -9.09 -10.92 -9.06
C LYS A 206 -8.26 -9.66 -9.25
N VAL A 207 -7.88 -8.98 -8.18
CA VAL A 207 -7.15 -7.71 -8.26
C VAL A 207 -5.95 -7.70 -7.32
N LEU A 208 -4.81 -7.33 -7.88
CA LEU A 208 -3.58 -7.07 -7.15
C LEU A 208 -3.21 -5.59 -7.31
N HIS A 209 -3.08 -4.88 -6.20
CA HIS A 209 -2.63 -3.50 -6.15
C HIS A 209 -1.25 -3.41 -5.52
N ILE A 210 -0.25 -3.09 -6.33
CA ILE A 210 1.09 -2.70 -5.90
C ILE A 210 1.04 -1.23 -5.48
N ARG A 211 0.91 -1.00 -4.18
CA ARG A 211 0.78 0.34 -3.60
C ARG A 211 2.13 1.02 -3.53
N GLN A 212 2.21 2.24 -4.03
CA GLN A 212 3.40 3.09 -3.86
C GLN A 212 2.95 4.50 -3.52
N SER A 213 3.23 4.97 -2.29
CA SER A 213 3.00 6.34 -1.85
C SER A 213 3.89 7.31 -2.62
N ARG A 214 3.43 8.55 -2.76
CA ARG A 214 4.25 9.62 -3.30
C ARG A 214 4.96 10.33 -2.15
N SER A 215 6.18 9.91 -1.82
CA SER A 215 7.00 10.73 -0.92
C SER A 215 7.44 12.00 -1.65
N ARG A 216 7.05 13.17 -1.15
CA ARG A 216 7.64 14.43 -1.62
C ARG A 216 9.11 14.49 -1.15
N LEU A 217 9.97 14.89 -2.08
CA LEU A 217 11.41 15.18 -1.96
C LEU A 217 12.39 14.00 -2.19
N GLY A 218 13.17 14.15 -3.27
CA GLY A 218 14.49 13.54 -3.43
C GLY A 218 14.53 12.25 -4.24
N ALA A 219 15.69 11.97 -4.83
CA ALA A 219 16.05 10.87 -5.75
C ALA A 219 15.74 9.42 -5.28
N PHE A 220 14.98 9.23 -4.20
CA PHE A 220 14.81 7.95 -3.51
C PHE A 220 13.52 7.20 -3.86
N ASN A 221 12.52 7.84 -4.47
CA ASN A 221 11.23 7.18 -4.76
C ASN A 221 10.98 7.12 -6.27
N VAL A 222 11.79 6.30 -6.94
CA VAL A 222 11.61 5.96 -8.35
C VAL A 222 10.34 5.10 -8.47
N PRO A 223 9.43 5.38 -9.42
CA PRO A 223 8.29 4.52 -9.66
C PRO A 223 8.72 3.06 -9.85
N TRP A 224 8.01 2.13 -9.22
CA TRP A 224 8.32 0.71 -9.35
C TRP A 224 7.90 0.15 -10.71
N ALA A 225 6.89 0.74 -11.34
CA ALA A 225 6.35 0.24 -12.62
C ALA A 225 6.95 0.89 -13.87
N LEU A 226 7.31 2.19 -13.81
CA LEU A 226 7.69 2.98 -14.99
C LEU A 226 9.08 3.59 -14.83
N PHE A 227 9.80 3.72 -15.93
CA PHE A 227 10.95 4.63 -15.98
C PHE A 227 10.49 6.07 -15.77
N ALA A 228 11.28 6.85 -15.04
CA ALA A 228 11.07 8.30 -14.95
C ALA A 228 11.16 8.89 -16.37
N ARG A 229 10.19 9.73 -16.75
CA ARG A 229 10.21 10.36 -18.08
C ARG A 229 11.47 11.23 -18.19
N SER A 230 12.35 10.89 -19.14
CA SER A 230 13.52 11.69 -19.53
C SER A 230 13.05 13.09 -19.96
N GLY A 231 13.05 14.05 -19.04
CA GLY A 231 12.51 15.39 -19.27
C GLY A 231 12.00 16.08 -18.00
N LEU A 232 11.61 15.31 -16.98
CA LEU A 232 11.42 15.87 -15.64
C LEU A 232 12.79 15.97 -14.97
N ARG A 233 13.50 17.08 -15.19
CA ARG A 233 14.59 17.51 -14.30
C ARG A 233 14.00 17.68 -12.91
N LEU A 234 14.03 16.62 -12.11
CA LEU A 234 13.88 16.75 -10.66
C LEU A 234 15.05 17.64 -10.24
N ALA A 235 14.76 18.86 -9.80
CA ALA A 235 15.78 19.83 -9.43
C ALA A 235 16.75 19.18 -8.43
N SER A 236 17.94 18.83 -8.88
CA SER A 236 19.03 18.44 -7.99
C SER A 236 19.33 19.63 -7.09
N PRO A 237 19.37 19.48 -5.76
CA PRO A 237 19.99 20.48 -4.90
C PRO A 237 21.44 20.62 -5.37
N GLN A 238 21.87 21.86 -5.60
CA GLN A 238 23.23 22.15 -6.00
C GLN A 238 24.22 21.53 -5.01
N SER A 239 25.21 20.84 -5.59
CA SER A 239 26.47 20.37 -5.05
C SER A 239 26.88 20.97 -3.69
N GLY A 240 26.91 20.10 -2.68
CA GLY A 240 27.80 20.20 -1.53
C GLY A 240 28.55 18.88 -1.45
N SER A 241 29.87 18.93 -1.63
CA SER A 241 30.79 17.79 -1.72
C SER A 241 30.59 16.73 -0.62
N GLY A 242 30.33 15.50 -1.02
CA GLY A 242 30.36 14.31 -0.16
C GLY A 242 30.18 13.06 -1.01
N ASN A 243 31.12 12.12 -0.92
CA ASN A 243 31.25 10.94 -1.79
C ASN A 243 29.93 10.16 -2.00
N PRO A 244 29.63 9.70 -3.23
CA PRO A 244 28.50 8.80 -3.47
C PRO A 244 28.77 7.43 -2.85
N ILE A 245 27.81 6.92 -2.08
CA ILE A 245 27.76 5.51 -1.69
C ILE A 245 27.15 4.74 -2.87
N GLU A 246 27.94 3.82 -3.44
CA GLU A 246 27.54 2.91 -4.51
C GLU A 246 26.40 1.99 -4.06
N TRP A 247 25.27 2.06 -4.76
CA TRP A 247 24.43 0.89 -4.99
C TRP A 247 24.38 0.70 -6.50
N ALA A 248 24.99 -0.39 -6.97
CA ALA A 248 25.03 -0.76 -8.37
C ALA A 248 23.60 -0.98 -8.91
N ALA A 249 23.12 -0.04 -9.70
CA ALA A 249 22.28 -0.39 -10.84
C ALA A 249 23.27 -0.74 -11.95
N GLU A 250 23.31 -2.00 -12.37
CA GLU A 250 24.01 -2.39 -13.60
C GLU A 250 23.41 -1.56 -14.74
N GLU A 251 24.21 -0.63 -15.26
CA GLU A 251 23.92 0.02 -16.52
C GLU A 251 23.85 -1.07 -17.60
N ALA A 252 22.70 -1.22 -18.22
CA ALA A 252 22.58 -2.02 -19.42
C ALA A 252 23.33 -1.28 -20.54
N ASP A 253 24.54 -1.77 -20.82
CA ASP A 253 25.34 -1.44 -21.99
C ASP A 253 24.51 -1.54 -23.28
N GLY A 254 24.70 -0.53 -24.14
CA GLY A 254 24.34 -0.61 -25.56
C GLY A 254 23.51 0.56 -26.08
N LEU A 255 24.13 1.73 -26.25
CA LEU A 255 23.73 2.63 -27.33
C LEU A 255 24.93 3.38 -27.90
N ASP A 256 25.20 3.10 -29.17
CA ASP A 256 26.24 3.73 -29.98
C ASP A 256 26.20 5.26 -29.85
N SER A 257 27.34 5.83 -29.45
CA SER A 257 27.57 7.27 -29.46
C SER A 257 27.72 7.75 -30.91
N ALA A 258 26.60 8.09 -31.55
CA ALA A 258 26.61 9.03 -32.67
C ALA A 258 26.54 10.45 -32.11
N SER A 259 27.69 11.10 -32.02
CA SER A 259 27.81 12.52 -31.69
C SER A 259 27.16 13.38 -32.79
N ASN A 260 25.92 13.81 -32.59
CA ASN A 260 25.35 14.91 -33.37
C ASN A 260 25.63 16.23 -32.64
N ILE A 261 26.70 16.91 -33.05
CA ILE A 261 26.87 18.34 -32.80
C ILE A 261 25.78 19.04 -33.60
N ALA A 262 24.79 19.61 -32.92
CA ALA A 262 23.72 20.38 -33.57
C ALA A 262 24.26 21.72 -34.07
N ASP A 263 24.18 21.92 -35.38
CA ASP A 263 24.43 23.18 -36.07
C ASP A 263 23.32 24.19 -35.73
N PRO A 264 23.60 25.42 -35.27
CA PRO A 264 22.58 26.30 -34.68
C PRO A 264 21.70 27.06 -35.69
N ASN A 265 21.62 26.63 -36.96
CA ASN A 265 21.00 27.42 -38.04
C ASN A 265 19.95 26.70 -38.90
N ASN A 266 19.25 25.69 -38.37
CA ASN A 266 18.01 25.21 -39.02
C ASN A 266 16.78 25.61 -38.22
N ALA A 267 16.16 26.70 -38.66
CA ALA A 267 14.80 27.07 -38.32
C ALA A 267 13.85 26.26 -39.21
N ASP A 268 13.45 25.07 -38.76
CA ASP A 268 12.35 24.32 -39.34
C ASP A 268 11.40 23.84 -38.24
N ASP A 269 10.18 24.38 -38.31
CA ASP A 269 8.86 23.89 -37.87
C ASP A 269 8.80 22.90 -36.68
N PRO A 270 8.16 23.27 -35.53
CA PRO A 270 7.97 22.34 -34.43
C PRO A 270 6.89 21.32 -34.78
N SER A 271 7.28 20.22 -35.42
CA SER A 271 6.45 19.02 -35.47
C SER A 271 6.13 18.57 -34.02
N PRO A 272 4.91 18.11 -33.74
CA PRO A 272 4.53 17.74 -32.38
C PRO A 272 5.40 16.57 -31.93
N GLU A 273 6.16 16.78 -30.85
CA GLU A 273 6.94 15.76 -30.16
C GLU A 273 6.15 14.44 -30.13
N LYS A 274 6.66 13.40 -30.81
CA LYS A 274 6.14 12.04 -30.67
C LYS A 274 6.25 11.68 -29.19
N SER A 275 5.15 11.79 -28.46
CA SER A 275 5.10 11.45 -27.05
C SER A 275 5.46 9.97 -26.89
N GLU A 276 6.71 9.67 -26.54
CA GLU A 276 7.11 8.30 -26.24
C GLU A 276 6.23 7.76 -25.12
N LYS A 277 5.58 6.62 -25.37
CA LYS A 277 4.81 5.91 -24.35
C LYS A 277 5.77 5.56 -23.21
N PRO A 278 5.40 5.84 -21.93
CA PRO A 278 6.26 5.48 -20.81
C PRO A 278 6.57 3.98 -20.82
N LYS A 279 7.85 3.65 -20.67
CA LYS A 279 8.34 2.26 -20.70
C LYS A 279 8.19 1.63 -19.31
N LEU A 280 7.68 0.39 -19.28
CA LEU A 280 7.68 -0.43 -18.08
C LEU A 280 9.11 -0.77 -17.67
N ARG A 281 9.39 -0.78 -16.37
CA ARG A 281 10.66 -1.29 -15.84
C ARG A 281 10.78 -2.80 -16.07
N PRO A 282 11.98 -3.33 -16.34
CA PRO A 282 12.18 -4.76 -16.58
C PRO A 282 11.64 -5.64 -15.46
N GLU A 283 11.84 -5.26 -14.22
CA GLU A 283 11.46 -6.07 -13.06
C GLU A 283 9.95 -6.08 -12.85
N PHE A 284 9.28 -4.95 -13.10
CA PHE A 284 7.81 -4.89 -13.11
C PHE A 284 7.22 -5.70 -14.27
N ARG A 285 7.81 -5.59 -15.47
CA ARG A 285 7.39 -6.37 -16.64
C ARG A 285 7.54 -7.87 -16.39
N GLN A 286 8.69 -8.31 -15.89
CA GLN A 286 8.94 -9.72 -15.57
C GLN A 286 7.95 -10.25 -14.54
N PHE A 287 7.65 -9.46 -13.51
CA PHE A 287 6.62 -9.81 -12.53
C PHE A 287 5.23 -9.90 -13.18
N ALA A 288 4.86 -8.95 -14.04
CA ALA A 288 3.58 -8.95 -14.74
C ALA A 288 3.42 -10.17 -15.67
N GLU A 289 4.47 -10.50 -16.43
CA GLU A 289 4.52 -11.69 -17.28
C GLU A 289 4.38 -12.97 -16.47
N TRP A 290 5.03 -13.06 -15.31
CA TRP A 290 4.86 -14.20 -14.41
C TRP A 290 3.43 -14.28 -13.86
N VAL A 291 2.91 -13.19 -13.28
CA VAL A 291 1.63 -13.23 -12.55
C VAL A 291 0.44 -13.50 -13.48
N PHE A 292 0.50 -13.03 -14.73
CA PHE A 292 -0.48 -13.35 -15.76
C PHE A 292 -0.16 -14.64 -16.53
N GLY A 293 1.06 -15.18 -16.39
CA GLY A 293 1.52 -16.38 -17.07
C GLY A 293 0.93 -17.70 -16.54
N PRO A 294 1.30 -18.84 -17.14
CA PRO A 294 0.75 -20.17 -16.83
C PRO A 294 1.10 -20.67 -15.41
N HIS A 295 2.10 -20.07 -14.77
CA HIS A 295 2.50 -20.39 -13.39
C HIS A 295 2.17 -19.26 -12.40
N GLY A 296 1.36 -18.29 -12.85
CA GLY A 296 0.93 -17.13 -12.07
C GLY A 296 -0.43 -17.36 -11.41
N VAL A 297 -1.13 -16.25 -11.15
CA VAL A 297 -2.45 -16.25 -10.51
C VAL A 297 -3.53 -16.26 -11.59
N HIS A 298 -4.03 -17.45 -11.92
CA HIS A 298 -5.00 -17.66 -13.01
C HIS A 298 -6.27 -16.80 -12.91
N SER A 299 -6.75 -16.57 -11.68
CA SER A 299 -7.93 -15.75 -11.41
C SER A 299 -7.70 -14.24 -11.51
N LEU A 300 -6.44 -13.79 -11.56
CA LEU A 300 -6.10 -12.37 -11.56
C LEU A 300 -6.55 -11.71 -12.86
N GLN A 301 -7.39 -10.68 -12.74
CA GLN A 301 -7.92 -9.91 -13.87
C GLN A 301 -7.20 -8.58 -14.04
N LEU A 302 -6.80 -7.97 -12.91
CA LEU A 302 -6.25 -6.63 -12.88
C LEU A 302 -4.99 -6.57 -12.01
N LEU A 303 -3.90 -6.03 -12.57
CA LEU A 303 -2.70 -5.62 -11.85
C LEU A 303 -2.61 -4.11 -11.90
N VAL A 304 -2.69 -3.48 -10.73
CA VAL A 304 -2.66 -2.04 -10.55
C VAL A 304 -1.39 -1.66 -9.81
N CYS A 305 -0.69 -0.60 -10.24
CA CYS A 305 0.47 -0.07 -9.53
C CYS A 305 0.38 1.44 -9.35
N GLY A 306 0.80 1.93 -8.18
CA GLY A 306 0.89 3.36 -7.85
C GLY A 306 -0.06 3.81 -6.73
N ASN A 307 -0.14 5.13 -6.53
CA ASN A 307 -1.01 5.75 -5.53
C ASN A 307 -2.37 6.13 -6.14
N TYR A 308 -3.46 5.55 -5.64
CA TYR A 308 -4.84 5.85 -6.06
C TYR A 308 -5.66 6.59 -4.99
N THR A 309 -5.02 7.01 -3.89
CA THR A 309 -5.67 7.82 -2.86
C THR A 309 -5.93 9.26 -3.29
N ASN A 310 -5.26 9.71 -4.37
CA ASN A 310 -5.37 11.04 -4.95
C ASN A 310 -5.56 10.93 -6.47
N ASN A 311 -6.19 11.94 -7.08
CA ASN A 311 -6.41 12.01 -8.53
C ASN A 311 -5.14 12.30 -9.35
N ASP A 312 -3.95 12.03 -8.80
CA ASP A 312 -2.71 12.21 -9.55
C ASP A 312 -2.41 10.93 -10.34
N SER A 313 -2.65 11.00 -11.64
CA SER A 313 -2.42 9.88 -12.57
C SER A 313 -0.94 9.68 -12.93
N LEU A 314 -0.03 10.54 -12.46
CA LEU A 314 1.40 10.38 -12.75
C LEU A 314 1.89 9.10 -12.07
N TYR A 315 2.38 8.17 -12.89
CA TYR A 315 2.94 6.87 -12.48
C TYR A 315 1.93 5.81 -12.03
N GLN A 316 0.65 6.02 -12.31
CA GLN A 316 -0.36 4.97 -12.21
C GLN A 316 -0.25 4.03 -13.42
N VAL A 317 -0.15 2.73 -13.15
CA VAL A 317 -0.15 1.69 -14.18
C VAL A 317 -1.28 0.72 -13.92
N VAL A 318 -1.96 0.33 -14.99
CA VAL A 318 -3.03 -0.66 -14.98
C VAL A 318 -2.76 -1.66 -16.10
N LEU A 319 -2.65 -2.93 -15.74
CA LEU A 319 -2.58 -4.05 -16.67
C LEU A 319 -3.81 -4.94 -16.48
N GLU A 320 -4.50 -5.20 -17.58
CA GLU A 320 -5.64 -6.11 -17.64
C GLU A 320 -5.22 -7.42 -18.31
N ARG A 321 -5.65 -8.57 -17.74
CA ARG A 321 -5.41 -9.88 -18.35
C ARG A 321 -5.99 -9.91 -19.77
N SER A 322 -5.22 -10.43 -20.73
CA SER A 322 -5.73 -10.62 -22.09
C SER A 322 -6.75 -11.77 -22.11
N THR A 323 -7.88 -11.55 -22.77
CA THR A 323 -8.87 -12.61 -23.04
C THR A 323 -8.60 -13.18 -24.43
N ALA A 324 -8.71 -14.51 -24.59
CA ALA A 324 -8.38 -15.21 -25.83
C ALA A 324 -9.09 -14.56 -27.04
N GLY A 325 -8.30 -14.01 -27.97
CA GLY A 325 -8.79 -13.30 -29.16
C GLY A 325 -8.06 -12.00 -29.49
N GLU A 326 -7.31 -11.42 -28.54
CA GLU A 326 -6.63 -10.12 -28.71
C GLU A 326 -5.12 -10.22 -28.46
N GLY A 327 -4.37 -10.56 -29.52
CA GLY A 327 -2.90 -10.48 -29.55
C GLY A 327 -2.16 -11.59 -28.78
N ASN A 328 -0.87 -11.75 -29.11
CA ASN A 328 0.02 -12.76 -28.52
C ASN A 328 0.48 -12.45 -27.07
N GLY A 329 -0.10 -11.45 -26.40
CA GLY A 329 0.33 -10.99 -25.08
C GLY A 329 -0.52 -11.57 -23.93
N LEU A 330 0.10 -11.85 -22.78
CA LEU A 330 -0.57 -12.33 -21.57
C LEU A 330 -1.49 -11.28 -20.93
N PHE A 331 -1.22 -10.00 -21.21
CA PHE A 331 -1.97 -8.84 -20.72
C PHE A 331 -2.03 -7.78 -21.82
N ARG A 332 -3.04 -6.92 -21.76
CA ARG A 332 -3.12 -5.73 -22.61
C ARG A 332 -2.04 -4.74 -22.18
N ASP A 333 -1.30 -4.19 -23.15
CA ASP A 333 -0.28 -3.16 -22.91
C ASP A 333 -0.81 -2.07 -21.97
N PRO A 334 0.06 -1.47 -21.13
CA PRO A 334 -0.38 -0.58 -20.07
C PRO A 334 -1.27 0.52 -20.62
N ILE A 335 -2.50 0.59 -20.10
CA ILE A 335 -3.37 1.75 -20.31
C ILE A 335 -2.76 2.85 -19.43
N ILE A 336 -1.77 3.54 -19.98
CA ILE A 336 -1.10 4.67 -19.34
C ILE A 336 -2.01 5.91 -19.37
N LEU A 337 -3.13 5.83 -20.08
CA LEU A 337 -3.98 6.98 -20.38
C LEU A 337 -5.31 6.84 -19.65
N PHE A 338 -5.34 7.55 -18.53
CA PHE A 338 -6.50 7.93 -17.73
C PHE A 338 -7.14 6.79 -16.90
N PRO A 339 -7.38 7.02 -15.59
CA PRO A 339 -7.97 6.05 -14.64
C PRO A 339 -9.44 5.71 -14.90
N GLN A 340 -9.91 5.83 -16.14
CA GLN A 340 -11.30 5.61 -16.57
C GLN A 340 -11.52 4.23 -17.20
N SER A 341 -10.66 3.25 -16.92
CA SER A 341 -11.01 1.85 -17.17
C SER A 341 -12.19 1.48 -16.26
N LYS A 342 -13.26 0.90 -16.83
CA LYS A 342 -14.41 0.40 -16.05
C LYS A 342 -13.97 -0.57 -14.94
N ALA A 343 -12.89 -1.31 -15.18
CA ALA A 343 -12.31 -2.20 -14.18
C ALA A 343 -11.72 -1.40 -13.00
N VAL A 344 -10.94 -0.35 -13.25
CA VAL A 344 -10.40 0.52 -12.18
C VAL A 344 -11.53 1.19 -11.40
N GLU A 345 -12.59 1.65 -12.08
CA GLU A 345 -13.74 2.27 -11.44
C GLU A 345 -14.46 1.31 -10.48
N ALA A 346 -14.61 0.04 -10.87
CA ALA A 346 -15.24 -0.98 -10.02
C ALA A 346 -14.48 -1.25 -8.70
N TYR A 347 -13.18 -0.94 -8.64
CA TYR A 347 -12.35 -1.12 -7.46
C TYR A 347 -11.87 0.20 -6.84
N ARG A 348 -12.44 1.35 -7.25
CA ARG A 348 -11.97 2.68 -6.84
C ARG A 348 -11.89 2.84 -5.32
N ASP A 349 -12.93 2.40 -4.60
CA ASP A 349 -12.99 2.53 -3.15
C ASP A 349 -11.87 1.73 -2.47
N LEU A 350 -11.58 0.53 -2.98
CA LEU A 350 -10.51 -0.34 -2.46
C LEU A 350 -9.11 0.16 -2.81
N LEU A 351 -8.94 0.74 -4.00
CA LEU A 351 -7.68 1.36 -4.42
C LEU A 351 -7.37 2.62 -3.59
N GLY A 352 -8.40 3.35 -3.17
CA GLY A 352 -8.33 4.60 -2.42
C GLY A 352 -8.28 4.48 -0.89
N VAL A 353 -8.37 3.28 -0.30
CA VAL A 353 -8.25 3.08 1.16
C VAL A 353 -6.88 3.47 1.68
N CYS A 354 -6.73 3.59 3.00
CA CYS A 354 -5.48 3.99 3.63
C CYS A 354 -5.00 5.38 3.16
N ARG A 355 -5.96 6.28 2.98
CA ARG A 355 -5.69 7.67 2.60
C ARG A 355 -5.12 8.44 3.78
N VAL A 356 -3.99 9.11 3.56
CA VAL A 356 -3.38 10.02 4.54
C VAL A 356 -3.74 11.45 4.16
N GLU A 357 -4.43 12.16 5.03
CA GLU A 357 -4.83 13.56 4.79
C GLU A 357 -3.65 14.49 5.09
N GLY A 358 -3.07 15.13 4.08
CA GLY A 358 -1.95 16.07 4.27
C GLY A 358 -0.84 16.00 3.23
N GLU A 359 -0.87 15.03 2.29
CA GLU A 359 -0.02 15.09 1.10
C GLU A 359 -0.25 16.38 0.28
N LEU A 360 -1.35 17.12 0.50
CA LEU A 360 -1.69 18.39 -0.18
C LEU A 360 -1.27 19.66 0.59
N ALA A 361 -1.04 19.60 1.90
CA ALA A 361 -0.89 20.81 2.73
C ALA A 361 0.40 21.62 2.45
N GLY A 362 1.33 21.07 1.66
CA GLY A 362 2.54 21.78 1.23
C GLY A 362 2.45 22.53 -0.11
N TYR A 363 1.29 22.62 -0.76
CA TYR A 363 1.13 23.36 -2.04
C TYR A 363 0.56 24.78 -1.90
N GLN A 364 0.33 25.24 -0.67
CA GLN A 364 -0.01 26.62 -0.40
C GLN A 364 0.81 27.13 0.78
N ARG A 365 2.02 27.61 0.48
CA ARG A 365 2.66 28.74 1.16
C ARG A 365 3.76 29.31 0.30
#